data_AF-A0A1V4UAQ7-F1
#
_entry.id   AF-A0A1V4UAQ7-F1
#
_cell.length_a   1.000
_cell.length_b   1.000
_cell.length_c   1.000
_cell.angle_alpha   90.00
_cell.angle_beta   90.00
_cell.angle_gamma   90.00
#
_symmetry.space_group_name_H-M   'P 1'
#
loop_
_entity.id
_entity.type
_entity.pdbx_description
1 polymer ?
#
loop_
_entity_poly.entity_id
_entity_poly.type
_entity_poly.pdbx_seq_one_letter_code
_entity_poly.pdbx_strand_id
1 'polypeptide(L)'
;MAERVTVLKEIGAMSVAKIYAVFGAIWGLFMGAILALNIGAGASAMGLGGLGPMGVGIMGFFLMIIIGVVIFFVMGLVVAFVYNVIAGWIGGIEMTLDIRE
;
A
#
# COMPACT_ATOMS: atom_id res chain seq x y z
N MET A 1 6.61 36.15 -1.48
CA MET A 1 6.83 34.71 -1.69
C MET A 1 7.49 34.57 -3.04
N ALA A 2 8.61 33.84 -3.12
CA ALA A 2 9.28 33.60 -4.39
C ALA A 2 8.89 32.21 -4.87
N GLU A 3 8.23 32.14 -6.02
CA GLU A 3 7.90 30.87 -6.67
C GLU A 3 9.08 30.42 -7.55
N ARG A 4 9.46 29.14 -7.46
CA ARG A 4 10.48 28.54 -8.34
C ARG A 4 9.92 27.35 -9.10
N VAL A 5 10.01 27.39 -10.42
CA VAL A 5 9.71 26.23 -11.28
C VAL A 5 10.88 25.25 -11.23
N THR A 6 10.61 24.01 -10.86
CA THR A 6 11.58 22.90 -10.76
C THR A 6 11.04 21.67 -11.49
N VAL A 7 11.90 20.89 -12.16
CA VAL A 7 11.49 19.68 -12.87
C VAL A 7 11.85 18.43 -12.06
N LEU A 8 10.84 17.63 -11.70
CA LEU A 8 11.02 16.32 -11.11
C LEU A 8 11.40 15.32 -12.21
N LYS A 9 12.68 14.97 -12.32
CA LYS A 9 13.18 14.04 -13.34
C LYS A 9 13.24 12.59 -12.88
N GLU A 10 13.39 12.39 -11.58
CA GLU A 10 13.53 11.07 -10.96
C GLU A 10 12.81 11.08 -9.61
N ILE A 11 12.18 9.96 -9.29
CA ILE A 11 11.69 9.67 -7.94
C ILE A 11 12.40 8.44 -7.37
N GLY A 12 12.78 8.53 -6.10
CA GLY A 12 13.47 7.46 -5.40
C GLY A 12 12.53 6.27 -5.20
N ALA A 13 12.81 5.15 -5.89
CA ALA A 13 11.95 3.96 -5.88
C ALA A 13 11.65 3.44 -4.47
N MET A 14 12.66 3.44 -3.59
CA MET A 14 12.49 3.00 -2.20
C MET A 14 11.56 3.91 -1.39
N SER A 15 11.53 5.21 -1.68
CA SER A 15 10.62 6.15 -1.01
C SER A 15 9.17 5.90 -1.44
N VAL A 16 8.95 5.79 -2.75
CA VAL A 16 7.63 5.50 -3.32
C VAL A 16 7.11 4.15 -2.83
N ALA A 17 7.96 3.11 -2.83
CA ALA A 17 7.60 1.79 -2.34
C ALA A 17 7.15 1.79 -0.87
N LYS A 18 7.83 2.55 0.00
CA LYS A 18 7.42 2.69 1.41
C LYS A 18 6.07 3.40 1.54
N ILE A 19 5.82 4.45 0.77
CA ILE A 19 4.52 5.15 0.77
C ILE A 19 3.42 4.18 0.34
N TYR A 20 3.62 3.44 -0.74
CA TYR A 20 2.67 2.45 -1.20
C TYR A 20 2.47 1.32 -0.18
N ALA A 21 3.54 0.84 0.47
CA ALA A 21 3.44 -0.15 1.53
C ALA A 21 2.54 0.28 2.69
N VAL A 22 2.57 1.57 3.06
CA VAL A 22 1.65 2.13 4.07
C VAL A 22 0.20 2.07 3.57
N PHE A 23 -0.07 2.44 2.33
CA PHE A 23 -1.40 2.27 1.73
C PHE A 23 -1.83 0.79 1.70
N GLY A 24 -0.90 -0.11 1.40
CA GLY A 24 -1.10 -1.57 1.44
C GLY A 24 -1.42 -2.09 2.84
N ALA A 25 -0.77 -1.55 3.88
CA ALA A 25 -1.08 -1.89 5.28
C ALA A 25 -2.49 -1.47 5.66
N ILE A 26 -2.90 -0.25 5.28
CA ILE A 26 -4.25 0.27 5.52
C ILE A 26 -5.27 -0.59 4.78
N TRP A 27 -5.03 -0.89 3.51
CA TRP A 27 -5.90 -1.77 2.73
C TRP A 27 -6.01 -3.17 3.34
N GLY A 28 -4.87 -3.76 3.71
CA GLY A 28 -4.81 -5.09 4.34
C GLY A 28 -5.48 -5.13 5.71
N LEU A 29 -5.48 -4.03 6.46
CA LEU A 29 -6.23 -3.89 7.72
C LEU A 29 -7.73 -4.06 7.48
N PHE A 30 -8.30 -3.32 6.51
CA PHE A 30 -9.72 -3.40 6.19
C PHE A 30 -10.10 -4.77 5.63
N MET A 31 -9.34 -5.29 4.68
CA MET A 31 -9.61 -6.59 4.07
C MET A 31 -9.42 -7.73 5.05
N GLY A 32 -8.39 -7.66 5.89
CA GLY A 32 -8.16 -8.61 6.98
C GLY A 32 -9.33 -8.62 7.96
N ALA A 33 -9.87 -7.45 8.33
CA ALA A 33 -11.00 -7.37 9.25
C ALA A 33 -12.24 -8.01 8.64
N ILE A 34 -12.54 -7.70 7.37
CA ILE A 34 -13.66 -8.31 6.63
C ILE A 34 -13.47 -9.84 6.55
N LEU A 35 -12.27 -10.32 6.23
CA LEU A 35 -11.97 -11.75 6.16
C LEU A 35 -12.20 -12.44 7.51
N ALA A 36 -11.66 -11.87 8.60
CA ALA A 36 -11.80 -12.43 9.94
C ALA A 36 -13.27 -12.52 10.37
N LEU A 37 -14.06 -11.49 10.09
CA LEU A 37 -15.49 -11.47 10.38
C LEU A 37 -16.26 -12.52 9.56
N ASN A 38 -15.93 -12.68 8.27
CA ASN A 38 -16.56 -13.68 7.41
C ASN A 38 -16.24 -15.12 7.85
N ILE A 39 -14.99 -15.40 8.21
CA ILE A 39 -14.58 -16.71 8.73
C ILE A 39 -15.31 -17.01 10.05
N GLY A 40 -15.39 -16.03 10.96
CA GLY A 40 -16.11 -16.17 12.23
C GLY A 40 -17.62 -16.41 12.06
N ALA A 41 -18.27 -15.65 11.18
CA ALA A 41 -19.69 -15.81 10.87
C ALA A 41 -19.97 -17.17 10.20
N GLY A 42 -19.16 -17.57 9.22
CA GLY A 42 -19.30 -18.86 8.53
C GLY A 42 -19.14 -20.05 9.47
N ALA A 43 -18.12 -20.03 10.34
CA ALA A 43 -17.91 -21.08 11.34
C ALA A 43 -19.08 -21.19 12.34
N SER A 44 -19.62 -20.05 12.77
CA SER A 44 -20.78 -20.00 13.67
C SER A 44 -22.02 -20.60 13.00
N ALA A 45 -22.27 -20.28 11.73
CA ALA A 45 -23.40 -20.81 10.98
C ALA A 45 -23.33 -22.33 10.76
N MET A 46 -22.11 -22.90 10.68
CA MET A 46 -21.90 -24.34 10.54
C MET A 46 -21.93 -25.09 11.88
N GLY A 47 -22.21 -24.43 13.00
CA GLY A 47 -22.16 -25.03 14.34
C GLY A 47 -20.74 -25.44 14.76
N LEU A 48 -19.71 -24.95 14.06
CA LEU A 48 -18.30 -25.20 14.36
C LEU A 48 -17.85 -24.23 15.45
N GLY A 49 -18.36 -24.43 16.67
CA GLY A 49 -17.95 -23.68 17.85
C GLY A 49 -16.60 -24.15 18.40
N GLY A 50 -15.64 -23.25 18.57
CA GLY A 50 -14.34 -23.55 19.18
C GLY A 50 -13.26 -22.50 18.90
N LEU A 51 -12.10 -22.64 19.55
CA LEU A 51 -10.95 -21.74 19.38
C LEU A 51 -10.33 -21.82 17.96
N GLY A 52 -10.56 -22.91 17.22
CA GLY A 52 -9.99 -23.13 15.89
C GLY A 52 -10.37 -22.05 14.87
N PRO A 53 -11.68 -21.82 14.61
CA PRO A 53 -12.12 -20.81 13.67
C PRO A 53 -11.72 -19.37 14.04
N MET A 54 -11.73 -19.03 15.34
CA MET A 54 -11.22 -17.74 15.80
C MET A 54 -9.73 -17.58 15.52
N GLY A 55 -8.92 -18.61 15.76
CA GLY A 55 -7.49 -18.60 15.47
C GLY A 55 -7.19 -18.43 13.97
N VAL A 56 -7.94 -19.11 13.11
CA VAL A 56 -7.82 -18.96 11.65
C VAL A 56 -8.20 -17.55 11.19
N GLY A 57 -9.25 -16.95 11.76
CA GLY A 57 -9.66 -15.57 11.47
C GLY A 57 -8.58 -14.55 11.87
N ILE A 58 -8.01 -14.67 13.07
CA ILE A 58 -6.94 -13.79 13.55
C ILE A 58 -5.68 -13.94 12.69
N MET A 59 -5.29 -15.17 12.37
CA MET A 59 -4.14 -15.42 11.49
C MET A 59 -4.37 -14.85 10.09
N GLY A 60 -5.56 -15.05 9.52
CA GLY A 60 -5.95 -14.48 8.24
C GLY A 60 -5.91 -12.95 8.22
N PHE A 61 -6.33 -12.30 9.32
CA PHE A 61 -6.23 -10.86 9.49
C PHE A 61 -4.79 -10.34 9.35
N PHE A 62 -3.86 -10.89 10.13
CA PHE A 62 -2.47 -10.48 10.07
C PHE A 62 -1.82 -10.82 8.73
N LEU A 63 -2.17 -11.96 8.14
CA LEU A 63 -1.68 -12.37 6.83
C LEU A 63 -2.11 -11.37 5.75
N MET A 64 -3.36 -10.89 5.78
CA MET A 64 -3.85 -9.90 4.81
C MET A 64 -3.12 -8.55 4.91
N ILE A 65 -2.76 -8.12 6.12
CA ILE A 65 -1.94 -6.92 6.31
C ILE A 65 -0.57 -7.11 5.66
N ILE A 66 0.11 -8.22 5.94
CA ILE A 66 1.44 -8.50 5.40
C ILE A 66 1.39 -8.60 3.87
N ILE A 67 0.41 -9.32 3.33
CA ILE A 67 0.20 -9.43 1.88
C ILE A 67 -0.04 -8.06 1.26
N GLY A 68 -0.91 -7.24 1.86
CA GLY A 68 -1.18 -5.88 1.39
C GLY A 68 0.07 -5.02 1.34
N VAL A 69 0.86 -5.02 2.42
CA VAL A 69 2.16 -4.33 2.50
C VAL A 69 3.10 -4.76 1.37
N VAL A 70 3.29 -6.07 1.19
CA VAL A 70 4.24 -6.60 0.20
C VAL A 70 3.78 -6.29 -1.23
N ILE A 71 2.51 -6.54 -1.56
CA ILE A 71 1.97 -6.29 -2.89
C ILE A 71 2.10 -4.81 -3.23
N PHE A 72 1.66 -3.92 -2.35
CA PHE A 72 1.71 -2.49 -2.64
C PHE A 72 3.15 -1.96 -2.64
N PHE A 73 4.04 -2.47 -1.79
CA PHE A 73 5.46 -2.13 -1.84
C PHE A 73 6.06 -2.42 -3.22
N VAL A 74 5.80 -3.62 -3.76
CA VAL A 74 6.26 -4.02 -5.10
C VAL A 74 5.61 -3.14 -6.16
N MET A 75 4.31 -2.85 -6.05
CA MET A 75 3.64 -1.92 -6.96
C MET A 75 4.28 -0.52 -6.94
N GLY A 76 4.64 -0.01 -5.76
CA GLY A 76 5.33 1.29 -5.64
C GLY A 76 6.72 1.28 -6.29
N LEU A 77 7.47 0.18 -6.21
CA LEU A 77 8.72 0.01 -6.96
C LEU A 77 8.48 0.05 -8.47
N VAL A 78 7.46 -0.67 -8.95
CA VAL A 78 7.09 -0.70 -10.36
C VAL A 78 6.67 0.70 -10.85
N VAL A 79 5.83 1.40 -10.09
CA VAL A 79 5.38 2.76 -10.42
C VAL A 79 6.57 3.71 -10.52
N ALA A 80 7.49 3.68 -9.55
CA ALA A 80 8.68 4.52 -9.59
C ALA A 80 9.60 4.20 -10.78
N PHE A 81 9.79 2.91 -11.06
CA PHE A 81 10.55 2.47 -12.22
C PHE A 81 9.94 2.99 -13.52
N VAL A 82 8.63 2.80 -13.71
CA VAL A 82 7.89 3.26 -14.89
C VAL A 82 8.01 4.78 -15.03
N TYR A 83 7.84 5.53 -13.93
CA TYR A 83 8.00 6.97 -13.93
C TYR A 83 9.40 7.40 -14.39
N ASN A 84 10.45 6.84 -13.79
CA ASN A 84 11.83 7.23 -14.10
C ASN A 84 12.21 6.93 -15.56
N VAL A 85 11.74 5.79 -16.10
CA VAL A 85 11.94 5.43 -17.52
C VAL A 85 11.24 6.43 -18.43
N ILE A 86 9.95 6.71 -18.18
CA ILE A 86 9.17 7.62 -19.02
C ILE A 86 9.72 9.04 -18.94
N ALA A 87 10.03 9.53 -17.73
CA ALA A 87 10.58 10.87 -17.51
C ALA A 87 11.93 11.06 -18.21
N GLY A 88 12.72 9.99 -18.36
CA GLY A 88 13.95 9.99 -19.15
C GLY A 88 13.72 10.18 -20.66
N TRP A 89 12.53 9.88 -21.17
CA TRP A 89 12.19 10.00 -22.60
C TRP A 89 11.46 11.30 -22.95
N ILE A 90 10.48 11.71 -22.14
CA ILE A 90 9.58 12.82 -22.49
C ILE A 90 9.84 14.10 -21.69
N GLY A 91 10.78 14.07 -20.75
CA GLY A 91 10.94 15.13 -19.75
C GLY A 91 10.07 14.87 -18.53
N GLY A 92 10.60 15.23 -17.35
CA GLY A 92 9.95 15.00 -16.06
C GLY A 92 8.72 15.88 -15.81
N ILE A 93 8.19 15.82 -14.58
CA ILE A 93 7.04 16.66 -14.19
C ILE A 93 7.54 18.04 -13.76
N GLU A 94 7.05 19.10 -14.40
CA GLU A 94 7.28 20.48 -13.94
C GLU A 94 6.44 20.77 -12.69
N MET A 95 7.07 21.34 -11.67
CA MET A 95 6.46 21.67 -10.39
C MET A 95 6.82 23.10 -9.98
N THR A 96 5.84 23.87 -9.55
CA THR A 96 6.07 25.17 -8.91
C THR A 96 6.14 24.97 -7.40
N LEU A 97 7.27 25.35 -6.80
CA LEU A 97 7.49 25.21 -5.36
C LEU A 97 7.52 26.58 -4.69
N ASP A 98 6.78 26.70 -3.59
CA ASP A 98 6.81 27.86 -2.68
C ASP A 98 7.95 27.68 -1.67
N ILE A 99 8.95 28.56 -1.73
CA ILE A 99 10.08 28.53 -0.81
C ILE A 99 9.80 29.52 0.33
N ARG A 100 9.65 29.00 1.56
CA ARG A 100 9.60 29.80 2.79
C ARG A 100 10.99 29.74 3.44
N GLU A 101 11.70 30.87 3.45
CA GLU A 101 12.95 31.05 4.22
C GLU A 101 12.67 31.08 5.73
#